data_AF-X1GUC2-F1
#
_entry.id   AF-X1GUC2-F1
#
_cell.length_a   1.000
_cell.length_b   1.000
_cell.length_c   1.000
_cell.angle_alpha   90.00
_cell.angle_beta   90.00
_cell.angle_gamma   90.00
#
_symmetry.space_group_name_H-M   'P 1'
#
loop_
_entity.id
_entity.type
_entity.pdbx_description
1 polymer ?
#
loop_
_entity_poly.entity_id
_entity_poly.type
_entity_poly.pdbx_seq_one_letter_code
_entity_poly.pdbx_strand_id
1 'polypeptide(L)'
;MNKKEIIEKTELFVKQTLSKDSTGHDWWHIHRVRNLAKRIVQEEGADIFIVELAALLHDIGDYKFFQGDEEAGAVKVREWLSSLEISPSLIDKIVEITSQISFMHTLPDKDKERGKKNSATPTLSKE
;
A
#
# COMPACT_ATOMS: atom_id res chain seq x y z
N MET A 1 -17.21 -9.67 -14.60
CA MET A 1 -16.06 -10.61 -14.68
C MET A 1 -16.04 -11.54 -13.47
N ASN A 2 -15.46 -12.73 -13.59
CA ASN A 2 -15.30 -13.61 -12.43
C ASN A 2 -14.05 -13.22 -11.60
N LYS A 3 -13.99 -13.63 -10.32
CA LYS A 3 -12.88 -13.30 -9.42
C LYS A 3 -11.51 -13.75 -9.96
N LYS A 4 -11.46 -14.91 -10.62
CA LYS A 4 -10.22 -15.48 -11.15
C LYS A 4 -9.67 -14.66 -12.33
N GLU A 5 -10.53 -14.26 -13.26
CA GLU A 5 -10.19 -13.38 -14.39
C GLU A 5 -9.66 -12.03 -13.91
N ILE A 6 -10.24 -11.47 -12.86
CA ILE A 6 -9.79 -10.22 -12.24
C ILE A 6 -8.36 -10.37 -11.73
N ILE A 7 -8.06 -11.48 -11.04
CA ILE A 7 -6.70 -11.79 -10.55
C ILE A 7 -5.73 -11.97 -11.71
N GLU A 8 -6.10 -12.73 -12.74
CA GLU A 8 -5.25 -12.98 -13.90
C GLU A 8 -4.94 -11.69 -14.67
N LYS A 9 -5.94 -10.83 -14.90
CA LYS A 9 -5.71 -9.51 -15.52
C LYS A 9 -4.82 -8.62 -14.66
N THR A 10 -5.04 -8.61 -13.35
CA THR A 10 -4.23 -7.81 -12.43
C THR A 10 -2.78 -8.30 -12.39
N GLU A 11 -2.56 -9.61 -12.38
CA GLU A 11 -1.22 -10.20 -12.51
C GLU A 11 -0.53 -9.76 -13.80
N LEU A 12 -1.23 -9.79 -14.94
CA LEU A 12 -0.66 -9.36 -16.21
C LEU A 12 -0.31 -7.87 -16.19
N PHE A 13 -1.19 -7.03 -15.65
CA PHE A 13 -0.97 -5.60 -15.48
C PHE A 13 0.27 -5.33 -14.62
N VAL A 14 0.42 -6.04 -13.50
CA VAL A 14 1.57 -5.91 -12.60
C VAL A 14 2.86 -6.35 -13.29
N LYS A 15 2.85 -7.51 -13.97
CA LYS A 15 4.00 -7.98 -14.77
C LYS A 15 4.44 -6.94 -15.80
N GLN A 16 3.49 -6.36 -16.53
CA GLN A 16 3.77 -5.36 -17.56
C GLN A 16 4.30 -4.06 -16.96
N THR A 17 3.74 -3.62 -15.84
CA THR A 17 4.16 -2.38 -15.15
C THR A 17 5.58 -2.52 -14.61
N LEU A 18 5.88 -3.65 -13.97
CA LEU A 18 7.19 -3.91 -13.37
C LEU A 18 8.26 -4.37 -14.37
N SER A 19 7.90 -4.82 -15.57
CA SER A 19 8.88 -5.20 -16.60
C SER A 19 9.83 -4.07 -17.00
N LYS A 20 9.49 -2.82 -16.66
CA LYS A 20 10.27 -1.62 -16.94
C LYS A 20 11.15 -1.17 -15.78
N ASP A 21 11.00 -1.78 -14.60
CA ASP A 21 11.74 -1.41 -13.40
C ASP A 21 12.95 -2.34 -13.19
N SER A 22 14.08 -1.76 -12.81
CA SER A 22 15.36 -2.45 -12.58
C SER A 22 15.86 -2.35 -11.13
N THR A 23 15.03 -1.81 -10.22
CA THR A 23 15.42 -1.45 -8.85
C THR A 23 15.23 -2.57 -7.82
N GLY A 24 14.75 -3.76 -8.23
CA GLY A 24 14.51 -4.90 -7.33
C GLY A 24 13.04 -5.09 -6.90
N HIS A 25 12.15 -4.17 -7.30
CA HIS A 25 10.69 -4.35 -7.29
C HIS A 25 10.22 -5.17 -8.50
N ASP A 26 10.90 -6.29 -8.75
CA ASP A 26 10.59 -7.11 -9.92
C ASP A 26 9.34 -7.96 -9.70
N TRP A 27 8.81 -8.52 -10.79
CA TRP A 27 7.68 -9.45 -10.72
C TRP A 27 7.92 -10.59 -9.71
N TRP A 28 9.17 -11.03 -9.55
CA TRP A 28 9.50 -12.14 -8.65
C TRP A 28 9.33 -11.77 -7.18
N HIS A 29 9.61 -10.52 -6.79
CA HIS A 29 9.28 -10.00 -5.46
C HIS A 29 7.78 -10.17 -5.17
N ILE A 30 6.94 -9.58 -6.01
CA ILE A 30 5.47 -9.65 -5.84
C ILE A 30 4.97 -11.08 -5.87
N HIS A 31 5.49 -11.92 -6.77
CA HIS A 31 5.11 -13.33 -6.85
C HIS A 31 5.38 -14.09 -5.55
N ARG A 32 6.53 -13.84 -4.88
CA ARG A 32 6.83 -14.46 -3.59
C ARG A 32 5.88 -13.96 -2.50
N VAL A 33 5.65 -12.66 -2.41
CA VAL A 33 4.72 -12.05 -1.44
C VAL A 33 3.31 -12.61 -1.61
N ARG A 34 2.80 -12.65 -2.84
CA ARG A 34 1.49 -13.24 -3.16
C ARG A 34 1.39 -14.69 -2.72
N ASN A 35 2.38 -15.52 -3.02
CA ASN A 35 2.34 -16.94 -2.65
C ASN A 35 2.37 -17.14 -1.14
N LEU A 36 3.10 -16.30 -0.41
CA LEU A 36 3.08 -16.31 1.05
C LEU A 36 1.73 -15.86 1.60
N ALA A 37 1.17 -14.77 1.10
CA ALA A 37 -0.15 -14.26 1.49
C ALA A 37 -1.26 -15.30 1.27
N LYS A 38 -1.19 -16.06 0.16
CA LYS A 38 -2.11 -17.17 -0.13
C LYS A 38 -2.01 -18.32 0.86
N ARG A 39 -0.86 -18.58 1.45
CA ARG A 39 -0.72 -19.59 2.51
C ARG A 39 -1.30 -19.08 3.81
N ILE A 40 -0.96 -17.86 4.20
CA ILE A 40 -1.46 -17.23 5.43
C ILE A 40 -2.99 -17.15 5.40
N VAL A 41 -3.59 -16.73 4.29
CA VAL A 41 -5.06 -16.59 4.20
C VAL A 41 -5.80 -17.92 4.32
N GLN A 42 -5.17 -19.03 3.94
CA GLN A 42 -5.75 -20.37 4.10
C GLN A 42 -5.81 -20.79 5.57
N GLU A 43 -4.87 -20.33 6.39
CA GLU A 43 -4.82 -20.61 7.82
C GLU A 43 -5.70 -19.65 8.63
N GLU A 44 -5.75 -18.37 8.26
CA GLU A 44 -6.45 -17.31 8.99
C GLU A 44 -7.93 -17.12 8.58
N GLY A 45 -8.37 -17.72 7.47
CA GLY A 45 -9.77 -17.68 7.03
C GLY A 45 -10.26 -16.31 6.50
N ALA A 46 -9.34 -15.46 6.03
CA ALA A 46 -9.70 -14.18 5.39
C ALA A 46 -10.13 -14.35 3.92
N ASP A 47 -10.65 -13.28 3.30
CA ASP A 47 -11.07 -13.33 1.89
C ASP A 47 -9.85 -13.37 0.96
N ILE A 48 -9.57 -14.56 0.41
CA ILE A 48 -8.47 -14.81 -0.53
C ILE A 48 -8.46 -13.84 -1.70
N PHE A 49 -9.62 -13.38 -2.17
CA PHE A 49 -9.70 -12.47 -3.30
C PHE A 49 -9.15 -11.08 -2.96
N ILE A 50 -9.49 -10.57 -1.77
CA ILE A 50 -9.01 -9.27 -1.29
C ILE A 50 -7.50 -9.35 -1.02
N VAL A 51 -7.07 -10.41 -0.33
CA VAL A 51 -5.66 -10.61 0.03
C VAL A 51 -4.79 -10.74 -1.22
N GLU A 52 -5.23 -11.50 -2.22
CA GLU A 52 -4.48 -11.71 -3.45
C GLU A 52 -4.39 -10.43 -4.30
N LEU A 53 -5.46 -9.63 -4.37
CA LEU A 53 -5.44 -8.32 -5.03
C LEU A 53 -4.53 -7.32 -4.33
N ALA A 54 -4.63 -7.21 -3.00
CA ALA A 54 -3.77 -6.33 -2.22
C ALA A 54 -2.29 -6.70 -2.36
N ALA A 55 -1.97 -8.00 -2.29
CA ALA A 55 -0.60 -8.48 -2.47
C ALA A 55 -0.06 -8.23 -3.89
N LEU A 56 -0.90 -8.25 -4.92
CA LEU A 56 -0.49 -7.93 -6.29
C LEU A 56 -0.22 -6.42 -6.49
N LEU A 57 -0.98 -5.56 -5.81
CA LEU A 57 -0.99 -4.11 -6.05
C LEU A 57 -0.17 -3.30 -5.03
N HIS A 58 0.26 -3.89 -3.91
CA HIS A 58 0.94 -3.17 -2.82
C HIS A 58 2.16 -2.35 -3.29
N ASP A 59 2.99 -2.93 -4.16
CA ASP A 59 4.18 -2.28 -4.68
C ASP A 59 3.85 -1.24 -5.77
N ILE A 60 2.76 -1.40 -6.52
CA ILE A 60 2.31 -0.39 -7.51
C ILE A 60 1.75 0.85 -6.81
N GLY A 61 1.13 0.67 -5.65
CA GLY A 61 0.65 1.75 -4.80
C GLY A 61 1.75 2.44 -3.99
N ASP A 62 2.99 1.94 -3.99
CA ASP A 62 4.07 2.49 -3.18
C ASP A 62 4.54 3.85 -3.74
N TYR A 63 4.68 4.83 -2.86
CA TYR A 63 5.13 6.20 -3.14
C TYR A 63 6.48 6.23 -3.88
N LYS A 64 7.30 5.17 -3.76
CA LYS A 64 8.59 5.06 -4.44
C LYS A 64 8.45 5.02 -5.97
N PHE A 65 7.35 4.47 -6.50
CA PHE A 65 7.07 4.50 -7.94
C PHE A 65 6.72 5.89 -8.45
N PHE A 66 6.20 6.76 -7.59
CA PHE A 66 5.74 8.10 -7.94
C PHE A 66 6.57 9.21 -7.28
N GLN A 67 7.86 8.97 -7.04
CA GLN A 67 8.81 9.96 -6.52
C GLN A 67 8.44 10.58 -5.17
N GLY A 68 7.66 9.90 -4.33
CA GLY A 68 7.19 10.43 -3.05
C GLY A 68 5.69 10.70 -2.96
N ASP A 69 4.94 10.51 -4.05
CA ASP A 69 3.51 10.81 -4.08
C ASP A 69 2.65 9.57 -3.78
N GLU A 70 2.22 9.45 -2.52
CA GLU A 70 1.29 8.40 -2.06
C GLU A 70 -0.11 8.52 -2.69
N GLU A 71 -0.58 9.75 -2.97
CA GLU A 71 -1.89 9.94 -3.62
C GLU A 71 -1.87 9.41 -5.05
N ALA A 72 -0.78 9.64 -5.79
CA ALA A 72 -0.63 9.14 -7.15
C ALA A 72 -0.70 7.60 -7.22
N GLY A 73 -0.10 6.90 -6.24
CA GLY A 73 -0.17 5.44 -6.12
C GLY A 73 -1.58 4.94 -5.86
N ALA A 74 -2.28 5.53 -4.88
CA ALA A 74 -3.66 5.19 -4.55
C ALA A 74 -4.62 5.44 -5.73
N VAL A 75 -4.44 6.55 -6.46
CA VAL A 75 -5.21 6.86 -7.67
C VAL A 75 -4.99 5.79 -8.73
N LYS A 76 -3.74 5.35 -8.96
CA LYS A 76 -3.46 4.33 -9.97
C LYS A 76 -4.12 2.99 -9.68
N VAL A 77 -4.07 2.57 -8.42
CA VAL A 77 -4.75 1.35 -7.95
C VAL A 77 -6.26 1.47 -8.11
N ARG A 78 -6.85 2.61 -7.74
CA ARG A 78 -8.29 2.89 -7.89
C ARG A 78 -8.73 2.88 -9.35
N GLU A 79 -7.97 3.53 -10.24
CA GLU A 79 -8.24 3.54 -11.70
C GLU A 79 -8.22 2.12 -12.27
N TRP A 80 -7.19 1.33 -11.93
CA TRP A 80 -7.07 -0.05 -12.37
C TRP A 80 -8.26 -0.90 -11.91
N LEU A 81 -8.58 -0.88 -10.62
CA LEU A 81 -9.68 -1.68 -10.06
C LEU A 81 -11.05 -1.24 -10.60
N SER A 82 -11.25 0.05 -10.86
CA SER A 82 -12.46 0.59 -11.47
C SER A 82 -12.64 0.08 -12.91
N SER A 83 -11.54 -0.07 -13.66
CA SER A 83 -11.56 -0.64 -15.01
C SER A 83 -11.96 -2.12 -15.06
N LEU A 84 -11.91 -2.82 -13.92
CA LEU A 84 -12.28 -4.23 -13.79
C LEU A 84 -13.73 -4.43 -13.31
N GLU A 85 -14.53 -3.35 -13.25
CA GLU A 85 -15.93 -3.34 -12.81
C GLU A 85 -16.12 -3.88 -11.38
N ILE A 86 -15.14 -3.64 -10.52
CA ILE A 86 -15.21 -4.01 -9.10
C ILE A 86 -16.08 -3.01 -8.34
N SER A 87 -16.84 -3.49 -7.34
CA SER A 87 -17.70 -2.61 -6.53
C SER A 87 -16.86 -1.55 -5.79
N PRO A 88 -17.31 -0.27 -5.73
CA PRO A 88 -16.55 0.81 -5.08
C PRO A 88 -16.11 0.50 -3.65
N SER A 89 -16.98 -0.13 -2.84
CA SER A 89 -16.67 -0.51 -1.46
C SER A 89 -15.53 -1.51 -1.32
N LEU A 90 -15.29 -2.33 -2.34
CA LEU A 90 -14.18 -3.28 -2.37
C LEU A 90 -12.90 -2.60 -2.85
N ILE A 91 -13.02 -1.66 -3.80
CA ILE A 91 -11.92 -0.82 -4.25
C ILE A 91 -11.36 -0.03 -3.06
N ASP A 92 -12.22 0.64 -2.29
CA ASP A 92 -11.82 1.42 -1.12
C ASP A 92 -11.05 0.56 -0.10
N LYS A 93 -11.55 -0.66 0.19
CA LYS A 93 -10.85 -1.62 1.06
C LYS A 93 -9.47 -2.01 0.54
N ILE A 94 -9.35 -2.31 -0.76
CA ILE A 94 -8.06 -2.72 -1.32
C ILE A 94 -7.08 -1.55 -1.31
N VAL A 95 -7.52 -0.36 -1.68
CA VAL A 95 -6.70 0.87 -1.66
C VAL A 95 -6.21 1.17 -0.24
N GLU A 96 -7.09 1.07 0.76
CA GLU A 96 -6.75 1.25 2.17
C GLU A 96 -5.72 0.22 2.65
N ILE A 97 -5.88 -1.05 2.31
CA ILE A 97 -4.89 -2.08 2.67
C ILE A 97 -3.54 -1.75 2.02
N THR A 98 -3.53 -1.39 0.73
CA THR A 98 -2.28 -1.10 0.02
C THR A 98 -1.54 0.12 0.55
N SER A 99 -2.26 1.16 1.02
CA SER A 99 -1.61 2.34 1.60
C SER A 99 -0.97 2.03 2.96
N GLN A 100 -1.54 1.12 3.75
CA GLN A 100 -1.02 0.78 5.08
C GLN A 100 0.19 -0.17 5.08
N ILE A 101 0.52 -0.78 3.95
CA ILE A 101 1.61 -1.77 3.86
C ILE A 101 3.00 -1.10 3.91
N SER A 102 3.11 0.18 3.53
CA SER A 102 4.41 0.86 3.51
C SER A 102 5.00 1.01 4.92
N PHE A 103 6.21 0.48 5.13
CA PHE A 103 6.94 0.56 6.39
C PHE A 103 7.17 2.01 6.87
N MET A 104 7.10 3.01 5.98
CA MET A 104 7.16 4.42 6.36
C MET A 104 6.05 4.81 7.34
N HIS A 105 4.86 4.21 7.25
CA HIS A 105 3.76 4.46 8.18
C HIS A 105 3.96 3.80 9.55
N THR A 106 4.95 2.91 9.69
CA THR A 106 5.28 2.25 10.96
C THR A 106 6.28 3.09 11.78
N LEU A 107 6.95 4.07 11.17
CA LEU A 107 7.86 4.96 11.89
C LEU A 107 7.06 6.06 12.60
N PRO A 108 7.34 6.34 13.89
CA PRO A 108 6.74 7.48 14.56
C PRO A 108 7.11 8.76 13.83
N ASP A 109 6.08 9.58 13.60
CA ASP A 109 6.11 10.90 12.96
C ASP A 109 7.25 11.76 13.55
N LYS A 110 8.40 11.83 12.85
CA LYS A 110 9.60 12.54 13.35
C LYS A 110 9.35 14.04 13.55
N ASP A 111 8.26 14.58 13.00
CA ASP A 111 7.94 16.01 13.04
C ASP A 111 6.95 16.41 14.16
N LYS A 112 6.39 15.46 14.93
CA LYS A 112 5.50 15.82 16.06
C LYS A 112 6.20 16.14 17.38
N GLU A 113 7.51 15.94 17.51
CA GLU A 113 8.26 16.28 18.74
C GLU A 113 8.89 17.68 18.76
N ARG A 114 8.86 18.44 17.65
CA ARG A 114 9.35 19.83 17.61
C ARG A 114 8.22 20.86 17.74
N GLY A 115 7.36 20.68 18.74
CA GLY A 115 6.18 21.54 18.88
C GLY A 115 5.65 21.69 20.30
N LYS A 116 6.50 21.63 21.34
CA LYS A 116 6.14 22.02 22.70
C LYS A 116 7.38 22.32 23.56
N LYS A 117 8.10 23.41 23.24
CA LYS A 117 8.89 24.08 24.28
C LYS A 117 7.97 25.05 25.00
N ASN A 118 7.53 24.59 26.16
CA ASN A 118 6.77 25.34 27.15
C ASN A 118 7.40 26.71 27.41
N SER A 119 6.72 27.77 27.01
CA SER A 119 6.93 29.13 27.54
C SER A 119 6.35 29.18 28.95
N ALA A 120 7.06 28.64 29.93
CA ALA A 120 6.77 28.88 31.34
C ALA A 120 7.99 28.48 32.18
N THR A 121 8.72 29.47 32.67
CA THR A 121 9.11 29.49 34.09
C THR A 121 9.52 30.90 34.51
N PRO A 122 9.27 31.25 35.78
CA PRO A 122 9.30 32.61 36.30
C PRO A 122 10.67 32.94 36.88
N THR A 123 11.15 34.17 36.68
CA THR A 123 12.27 34.71 37.46
C THR A 123 11.74 35.71 38.48
N LEU A 124 11.54 35.22 39.69
CA LEU A 124 11.53 35.98 40.93
C LEU A 124 12.85 35.69 41.64
N SER A 125 13.69 36.70 41.85
CA SER A 125 14.35 37.03 43.14
C SER A 125 15.45 38.08 42.96
N LYS A 126 15.29 39.18 43.72
CA LYS A 126 16.27 39.90 44.58
C LYS A 126 17.59 40.34 43.91
N GLU A 127 18.06 41.58 44.03
CA GLU A 127 18.09 42.52 45.16
C GLU A 127 17.81 43.97 44.74
#